data_AF-A0A960MEG9-F1
#
_entry.id   AF-A0A960MEG9-F1
#
_cell.length_a   1.000
_cell.length_b   1.000
_cell.length_c   1.000
_cell.angle_alpha   90.00
_cell.angle_beta   90.00
_cell.angle_gamma   90.00
#
_symmetry.space_group_name_H-M   'P 1'
#
loop_
_entity.id
_entity.type
_entity.pdbx_description
1 polymer ?
#
loop_
_entity_poly.entity_id
_entity_poly.type
_entity_poly.pdbx_seq_one_letter_code
_entity_poly.pdbx_strand_id
1 'polypeptide(L)'
;LPLPVREVAPRRDEEEIPDHLPYIVVIIDELADLMQTAPADVETAIARIAQKARAAGIHLIVATQTPRADVVTGIIKANIPSRIAFQVSSKIDSRVILDAPGADRLVGKGDMLYLPPGCSQLVRAQGALILDDEIQGVVDACAAQGDPQFESGIQDSIDGGGEGDEDEISDADEDLLEKCLEVVLQEKKASTSLLQRRLRLGYTRAARMIDILEQRGFIGPGDGAKPREILVDLSDSYE
;
A
#
# COMPACT_ATOMS: atom_id res chain seq x y z
N LEU A 1 -31.49 39.19 -23.74
CA LEU A 1 -31.96 37.88 -23.22
C LEU A 1 -30.82 37.29 -22.40
N PRO A 2 -30.99 37.09 -21.08
CA PRO A 2 -29.98 36.42 -20.27
C PRO A 2 -29.98 34.93 -20.61
N LEU A 3 -28.79 34.33 -20.71
CA LEU A 3 -28.58 32.91 -20.97
C LEU A 3 -29.11 32.07 -19.79
N PRO A 4 -29.62 30.85 -20.04
CA PRO A 4 -30.11 29.98 -18.98
C PRO A 4 -28.96 29.57 -18.06
N VAL A 5 -29.14 29.80 -16.77
CA VAL A 5 -28.27 29.28 -15.72
C VAL A 5 -28.37 27.77 -15.77
N ARG A 6 -27.25 27.11 -16.11
CA ARG A 6 -27.16 25.65 -16.11
C ARG A 6 -27.33 25.20 -14.66
N GLU A 7 -28.43 24.52 -14.35
CA GLU A 7 -28.63 23.86 -13.05
C GLU A 7 -27.45 22.91 -12.83
N VAL A 8 -26.65 23.22 -11.81
CA VAL A 8 -25.60 22.34 -11.31
C VAL A 8 -26.34 21.15 -10.71
N ALA A 9 -26.08 19.96 -11.24
CA ALA A 9 -26.61 18.71 -10.69
C ALA A 9 -26.34 18.66 -9.17
N PRO A 10 -27.27 18.14 -8.37
CA PRO A 10 -27.08 18.04 -6.92
C PRO A 10 -25.79 17.28 -6.64
N ARG A 11 -24.93 17.86 -5.79
CA ARG A 11 -23.72 17.19 -5.30
C ARG A 11 -24.17 15.87 -4.68
N ARG A 12 -23.54 14.76 -5.10
CA ARG A 12 -23.69 13.44 -4.47
C ARG A 12 -23.58 13.63 -2.96
N ASP A 13 -24.59 13.12 -2.25
CA ASP A 13 -24.72 12.88 -0.82
C ASP A 13 -23.89 13.79 0.09
N GLU A 14 -24.57 14.63 0.88
CA GLU A 14 -23.98 15.35 2.01
C GLU A 14 -23.44 14.32 3.02
N GLU A 15 -22.20 13.85 2.81
CA GLU A 15 -21.44 13.17 3.84
C GLU A 15 -21.36 14.12 5.03
N GLU A 16 -22.03 13.76 6.12
CA GLU A 16 -21.96 14.50 7.38
C GLU A 16 -20.49 14.56 7.79
N ILE A 17 -19.89 15.74 7.63
CA ILE A 17 -18.50 15.98 8.04
C ILE A 17 -18.45 15.68 9.55
N PRO A 18 -17.65 14.68 9.98
CA PRO A 18 -17.60 14.32 11.39
C PRO A 18 -17.12 15.52 12.23
N ASP A 19 -17.69 15.69 13.42
CA ASP A 19 -17.22 16.71 14.39
C ASP A 19 -15.73 16.53 14.75
N HIS A 20 -15.22 15.30 14.62
CA HIS A 20 -13.84 14.94 14.87
C HIS A 20 -13.30 14.04 13.75
N LEU A 21 -12.17 14.44 13.19
CA LEU A 21 -11.40 13.59 12.27
C LEU A 21 -10.57 12.58 13.08
N PRO A 22 -10.51 11.30 12.65
CA PRO A 22 -9.68 10.30 13.29
C PRO A 22 -8.20 10.59 13.07
N TYR A 23 -7.36 10.13 14.00
CA TYR A 23 -5.92 10.05 13.75
C TYR A 23 -5.63 8.91 12.77
N ILE A 24 -4.73 9.17 11.82
CA ILE A 24 -4.25 8.15 10.88
C ILE A 24 -2.86 7.70 11.32
N VAL A 25 -2.69 6.41 11.56
CA VAL A 25 -1.38 5.83 11.91
C VAL A 25 -0.94 4.91 10.77
N VAL A 26 0.12 5.30 10.08
CA VAL A 26 0.75 4.50 9.03
C VAL A 26 1.86 3.67 9.65
N ILE A 27 1.82 2.35 9.45
CA ILE A 27 2.81 1.40 9.99
C ILE A 27 3.53 0.73 8.84
N ILE A 28 4.86 0.81 8.85
CA ILE A 28 5.75 0.10 7.92
C ILE A 28 6.55 -0.89 8.76
N ASP A 29 6.30 -2.19 8.60
CA ASP A 29 6.98 -3.22 9.40
C ASP A 29 8.43 -3.45 8.97
N GLU A 30 8.70 -3.36 7.66
CA GLU A 30 10.05 -3.51 7.10
C GLU A 30 10.33 -2.45 6.03
N LEU A 31 10.97 -1.35 6.43
CA LEU A 31 11.37 -0.27 5.51
C LEU A 31 12.35 -0.76 4.43
N ALA A 32 13.20 -1.74 4.73
CA ALA A 32 14.24 -2.18 3.80
C ALA A 32 13.66 -2.74 2.49
N ASP A 33 12.48 -3.35 2.53
CA ASP A 33 11.82 -3.93 1.35
C ASP A 33 11.31 -2.83 0.41
N LEU A 34 10.74 -1.77 0.98
CA LEU A 34 10.33 -0.59 0.22
C LEU A 34 11.54 0.13 -0.39
N MET A 35 12.62 0.28 0.38
CA MET A 35 13.86 0.93 -0.07
C MET A 35 14.61 0.14 -1.14
N GLN A 36 14.44 -1.18 -1.21
CA GLN A 36 15.00 -2.01 -2.28
C GLN A 36 14.28 -1.79 -3.62
N THR A 37 12.99 -1.47 -3.56
CA THR A 37 12.14 -1.35 -4.76
C THR A 37 12.13 0.07 -5.30
N ALA A 38 11.90 1.07 -4.44
CA ALA A 38 11.72 2.47 -4.85
C ALA A 38 12.26 3.47 -3.80
N PRO A 39 13.59 3.56 -3.61
CA PRO A 39 14.19 4.33 -2.51
C PRO A 39 13.87 5.83 -2.59
N ALA A 40 13.92 6.44 -3.77
CA ALA A 40 13.69 7.88 -3.94
C ALA A 40 12.25 8.29 -3.63
N ASP A 41 11.28 7.49 -4.06
CA ASP A 41 9.86 7.77 -3.85
C ASP A 41 9.48 7.57 -2.38
N VAL A 42 9.99 6.51 -1.76
CA VAL A 42 9.77 6.20 -0.33
C VAL A 42 10.37 7.29 0.55
N GLU A 43 11.60 7.72 0.29
CA GLU A 43 12.22 8.83 1.04
C GLU A 43 11.41 10.13 0.91
N THR A 44 10.99 10.45 -0.31
CA THR A 44 10.21 11.67 -0.59
C THR A 44 8.87 11.63 0.12
N ALA A 45 8.18 10.49 0.09
CA ALA A 45 6.91 10.29 0.77
C ALA A 45 7.05 10.41 2.29
N ILE A 46 8.03 9.72 2.89
CA ILE A 46 8.30 9.79 4.34
C ILE A 46 8.64 11.22 4.76
N ALA A 47 9.52 11.90 4.03
CA ALA A 47 9.89 13.29 4.33
C ALA A 47 8.66 14.21 4.26
N ARG A 48 7.82 14.07 3.23
CA ARG A 48 6.62 14.89 3.04
C ARG A 48 5.60 14.68 4.16
N ILE A 49 5.35 13.43 4.55
CA ILE A 49 4.44 13.09 5.65
C ILE A 49 4.98 13.65 6.97
N ALA A 50 6.23 13.32 7.32
CA ALA A 50 6.82 13.71 8.59
C ALA A 50 6.89 15.25 8.78
N GLN A 51 7.08 16.02 7.71
CA GLN A 51 7.13 17.48 7.77
C GLN A 51 5.77 18.16 7.93
N LYS A 52 4.72 17.63 7.30
CA LYS A 52 3.43 18.33 7.19
C LYS A 52 2.33 17.74 8.08
N ALA A 53 2.44 16.47 8.43
CA ALA A 53 1.27 15.72 8.85
C ALA A 53 0.98 15.77 10.36
N ARG A 54 1.90 16.30 11.19
CA ARG A 54 1.70 16.46 12.65
C ARG A 54 0.42 17.24 12.98
N ALA A 55 0.17 18.35 12.29
CA ALA A 55 -1.04 19.16 12.54
C ALA A 55 -2.30 18.53 11.95
N ALA A 56 -2.16 17.62 10.98
CA ALA A 56 -3.24 16.89 10.34
C ALA A 56 -3.61 15.59 11.09
N GLY A 57 -2.91 15.25 12.19
CA GLY A 57 -3.16 14.02 12.95
C GLY A 57 -2.72 12.74 12.25
N ILE A 58 -1.74 12.82 11.34
CA ILE A 58 -1.17 11.63 10.69
C ILE A 58 0.20 11.33 11.31
N HIS A 59 0.37 10.09 11.76
CA HIS A 59 1.56 9.59 12.43
C HIS A 59 2.15 8.41 11.66
N LEU A 60 3.48 8.31 11.68
CA LEU A 60 4.21 7.26 10.98
C LEU A 60 5.03 6.44 11.99
N ILE A 61 4.88 5.13 11.93
CA ILE A 61 5.70 4.14 12.63
C ILE A 61 6.47 3.36 11.57
N VAL A 62 7.80 3.41 11.64
CA VAL A 62 8.67 2.72 10.70
C VAL A 62 9.57 1.76 11.45
N ALA A 63 9.51 0.50 11.09
CA ALA A 63 10.34 -0.58 11.61
C ALA A 63 11.21 -1.16 10.49
N THR A 64 12.33 -1.76 10.91
CA THR A 64 13.24 -2.50 10.02
C THR A 64 14.12 -3.41 10.87
N GLN A 65 14.40 -4.61 10.35
CA GLN A 65 15.41 -5.52 10.91
C GLN A 65 16.81 -5.27 10.32
N THR A 66 16.89 -4.44 9.28
CA THR A 66 18.11 -4.18 8.50
C THR A 66 18.56 -2.73 8.68
N PRO A 67 19.19 -2.37 9.83
CA PRO A 67 19.59 -1.00 10.13
C PRO A 67 20.87 -0.59 9.39
N ARG A 68 20.80 -0.54 8.05
CA ARG A 68 21.89 -0.09 7.18
C ARG A 68 21.72 1.37 6.80
N ALA A 69 22.82 2.04 6.44
CA ALA A 69 22.82 3.47 6.12
C ALA A 69 22.06 3.83 4.83
N ASP A 70 21.92 2.87 3.91
CA ASP A 70 21.12 2.97 2.69
C ASP A 70 19.62 2.76 2.94
N VAL A 71 19.23 2.13 4.06
CA VAL A 71 17.83 1.99 4.49
C VAL A 71 17.43 3.14 5.40
N VAL A 72 18.22 3.41 6.45
CA VAL A 72 17.97 4.48 7.43
C VAL A 72 18.82 5.71 7.06
N THR A 73 18.42 6.35 5.97
CA THR A 73 19.21 7.43 5.38
C THR A 73 19.16 8.72 6.20
N GLY A 74 20.00 9.69 5.83
CA GLY A 74 20.02 11.00 6.48
C GLY A 74 18.68 11.74 6.37
N ILE A 75 17.95 11.57 5.25
CA ILE A 75 16.65 12.20 5.03
C ILE A 75 15.62 11.60 5.98
N ILE A 76 15.58 10.27 6.11
CA ILE A 76 14.69 9.58 7.05
C ILE A 76 14.99 10.05 8.48
N LYS A 77 16.26 10.04 8.89
CA LYS A 77 16.66 10.48 10.23
C LYS A 77 16.33 11.93 10.52
N ALA A 78 16.51 12.83 9.55
CA ALA A 78 16.20 14.25 9.74
C ALA A 78 14.71 14.51 10.01
N ASN A 79 13.83 13.65 9.49
CA ASN A 79 12.39 13.81 9.60
C ASN A 79 11.74 12.94 10.69
N ILE A 80 12.43 11.89 11.17
CA ILE A 80 11.96 11.01 12.25
C ILE A 80 12.88 11.20 13.48
N PRO A 81 12.57 12.15 14.38
CA PRO A 81 13.43 12.50 15.51
C PRO A 81 13.30 11.55 16.71
N SER A 82 12.18 10.84 16.83
CA SER A 82 11.93 9.87 17.90
C SER A 82 12.34 8.48 17.42
N ARG A 83 13.23 7.81 18.15
CA ARG A 83 13.80 6.53 17.68
C ARG A 83 13.88 5.51 18.80
N ILE A 84 13.66 4.25 18.45
CA ILE A 84 13.81 3.10 19.34
C ILE A 84 14.77 2.14 18.66
N ALA A 85 15.76 1.64 19.40
CA ALA A 85 16.59 0.52 18.95
C ALA A 85 16.51 -0.61 19.96
N PHE A 86 16.13 -1.79 19.50
CA PHE A 86 16.34 -3.05 20.21
C PHE A 86 17.79 -3.52 20.02
N GLN A 87 18.11 -4.71 20.55
CA GLN A 87 19.43 -5.29 20.38
C GLN A 87 19.83 -5.39 18.90
N VAL A 88 21.02 -4.86 18.59
CA VAL A 88 21.63 -4.95 17.25
C VAL A 88 22.97 -5.65 17.30
N SER A 89 23.45 -6.10 16.14
CA SER A 89 24.67 -6.90 16.03
C SER A 89 25.95 -6.10 16.23
N SER A 90 25.94 -4.78 15.96
CA SER A 90 27.16 -3.98 16.01
C SER A 90 26.95 -2.53 16.46
N LYS A 91 28.06 -1.91 16.90
CA LYS A 91 28.13 -0.47 17.19
C LYS A 91 27.86 0.40 15.95
N ILE A 92 28.03 -0.15 14.75
CA ILE A 92 27.76 0.57 13.51
C ILE A 92 26.24 0.66 13.34
N ASP A 93 25.54 -0.47 13.47
CA ASP A 93 24.07 -0.55 13.39
C ASP A 93 23.40 0.34 14.45
N SER A 94 23.93 0.35 15.68
CA SER A 94 23.45 1.24 16.74
C SER A 94 23.54 2.72 16.34
N ARG A 95 24.64 3.11 15.67
CA ARG A 95 24.81 4.49 15.19
C ARG A 95 23.95 4.80 13.98
N VAL A 96 23.65 3.82 13.14
CA VAL A 96 22.72 4.01 12.03
C VAL A 96 21.34 4.40 12.57
N ILE A 97 20.86 3.74 13.64
CA ILE A 97 19.55 4.04 14.22
C ILE A 97 19.57 5.27 15.14
N LEU A 98 20.47 5.31 16.12
CA LEU A 98 20.41 6.26 17.24
C LEU A 98 21.41 7.42 17.12
N ASP A 99 22.25 7.44 16.09
CA ASP A 99 23.44 8.32 15.99
C ASP A 99 24.42 8.15 17.18
N ALA A 100 24.24 7.11 17.99
CA ALA A 100 25.01 6.79 19.19
C ALA A 100 25.21 5.27 19.36
N PRO A 101 26.32 4.83 19.98
CA PRO A 101 26.51 3.42 20.33
C PRO A 101 25.65 3.03 21.55
N GLY A 102 25.49 1.73 21.80
CA GLY A 102 24.82 1.22 23.00
C GLY A 102 23.81 0.11 22.73
N ALA A 103 23.14 0.14 21.58
CA ALA A 103 22.16 -0.89 21.23
C ALA A 103 22.84 -2.27 21.01
N ASP A 104 24.12 -2.29 20.68
CA ASP A 104 24.96 -3.49 20.59
C ASP A 104 25.18 -4.21 21.93
N ARG A 105 24.85 -3.55 23.05
CA ARG A 105 25.03 -4.07 24.42
C ARG A 105 23.73 -4.46 25.09
N LEU A 106 22.60 -4.32 24.39
CA LEU A 106 21.31 -4.74 24.89
C LEU A 106 21.27 -6.27 24.97
N VAL A 107 20.44 -6.79 25.87
CA VAL A 107 20.36 -8.23 26.17
C VAL A 107 19.30 -8.96 25.34
N GLY A 108 18.60 -8.24 24.45
CA GLY A 108 17.49 -8.77 23.65
C GLY A 108 16.20 -8.88 24.45
N LYS A 109 15.23 -9.66 23.95
CA LYS A 109 13.94 -9.96 24.63
C LYS A 109 13.22 -8.72 25.16
N GLY A 110 13.13 -7.67 24.34
CA GLY A 110 12.46 -6.41 24.66
C GLY A 110 13.34 -5.34 25.30
N ASP A 111 14.60 -5.62 25.66
CA ASP A 111 15.54 -4.58 26.10
C ASP A 111 15.83 -3.61 24.96
N MET A 112 15.62 -2.31 25.21
CA MET A 112 15.67 -1.27 24.18
C MET A 112 16.28 0.04 24.67
N LEU A 113 16.77 0.84 23.72
CA LEU A 113 17.12 2.23 23.91
C LEU A 113 16.14 3.12 23.17
N TYR A 114 15.59 4.09 23.88
CA TYR A 114 14.70 5.11 23.36
C TYR A 114 15.44 6.45 23.29
N LEU A 115 15.37 7.10 22.14
CA LEU A 115 15.81 8.47 21.91
C LEU A 115 14.56 9.37 21.77
N PRO A 116 14.23 10.16 22.79
CA PRO A 116 13.13 11.11 22.72
C PRO A 116 13.40 12.23 21.69
N PRO A 117 12.36 12.78 21.05
CA PRO A 117 12.53 13.89 20.12
C PRO A 117 13.11 15.12 20.84
N GLY A 118 14.08 15.77 20.21
CA GLY A 118 14.71 16.99 20.75
C GLY A 118 15.67 16.76 21.93
N CYS A 119 15.95 15.50 22.29
CA CYS A 119 16.94 15.13 23.30
C CYS A 119 18.13 14.41 22.66
N SER A 120 19.28 14.44 23.32
CA SER A 120 20.47 13.63 22.96
C SER A 120 20.72 12.47 23.94
N GLN A 121 19.97 12.41 25.03
CA GLN A 121 20.11 11.37 26.04
C GLN A 121 19.25 10.17 25.69
N LEU A 122 19.91 9.00 25.63
CA LEU A 122 19.24 7.72 25.47
C LEU A 122 18.66 7.25 26.80
N VAL A 123 17.42 6.77 26.74
CA VAL A 123 16.71 6.16 27.86
C VAL A 123 16.66 4.66 27.62
N ARG A 124 17.22 3.86 28.54
CA ARG A 124 17.06 2.41 28.49
C ARG A 124 15.71 2.02 29.05
N ALA A 125 14.99 1.16 28.34
CA ALA A 125 13.66 0.69 28.71
C ALA A 125 13.50 -0.79 28.38
N GLN A 126 12.47 -1.41 28.95
CA GLN A 126 12.10 -2.80 28.71
C GLN A 126 10.72 -2.82 28.03
N GLY A 127 10.67 -3.39 26.84
CA GLY A 127 9.43 -3.65 26.11
C GLY A 127 8.54 -4.63 26.87
N ALA A 128 7.24 -4.36 26.86
CA ALA A 128 6.24 -5.29 27.37
C ALA A 128 6.18 -6.52 26.46
N LEU A 129 6.19 -7.71 27.06
CA LEU A 129 5.93 -8.95 26.35
C LEU A 129 4.41 -9.08 26.19
N ILE A 130 3.97 -9.32 24.97
CA ILE A 130 2.59 -9.66 24.63
C ILE A 130 2.67 -10.98 23.86
N LEU A 131 1.90 -11.97 24.26
CA LEU A 131 1.84 -13.28 23.64
C LEU A 131 0.84 -13.29 22.48
N ASP A 132 1.01 -14.22 21.53
CA ASP A 132 0.14 -14.33 20.36
C ASP A 132 -1.34 -14.53 20.74
N ASP A 133 -1.62 -15.30 21.80
CA ASP A 133 -2.98 -15.50 22.31
C ASP A 133 -3.58 -14.19 22.86
N GLU A 134 -2.76 -13.32 23.48
CA GLU A 134 -3.19 -12.01 23.97
C GLU A 134 -3.45 -11.05 22.81
N ILE A 135 -2.63 -11.10 21.75
CA ILE A 135 -2.84 -10.34 20.51
C ILE A 135 -4.16 -10.77 19.87
N GLN A 136 -4.39 -12.08 19.73
CA GLN A 136 -5.63 -12.60 19.15
C GLN A 136 -6.84 -12.17 19.97
N GLY A 137 -6.76 -12.21 21.30
CA GLY A 137 -7.84 -11.73 22.17
C GLY A 137 -8.18 -10.25 21.96
N VAL A 138 -7.18 -9.39 21.71
CA VAL A 138 -7.40 -7.97 21.38
C VAL A 138 -8.02 -7.82 19.99
N VAL A 139 -7.53 -8.56 18.99
CA VAL A 139 -8.07 -8.54 17.63
C VAL A 139 -9.54 -8.96 17.62
N ASP A 140 -9.89 -10.04 18.32
CA ASP A 140 -11.26 -10.54 18.42
C ASP A 140 -12.18 -9.52 19.11
N ALA A 141 -11.69 -8.90 20.19
CA ALA A 141 -12.43 -7.85 20.89
C ALA A 141 -12.67 -6.62 20.01
N CYS A 142 -11.72 -6.25 19.14
CA CYS A 142 -11.88 -5.17 18.17
C CYS A 142 -12.85 -5.56 17.04
N ALA A 143 -12.71 -6.75 16.47
CA ALA A 143 -13.57 -7.25 15.40
C ALA A 143 -15.04 -7.40 15.85
N ALA A 144 -15.27 -7.72 17.13
CA ALA A 144 -16.62 -7.77 17.69
C ALA A 144 -17.32 -6.40 17.79
N GLN A 145 -16.58 -5.29 17.70
CA GLN A 145 -17.15 -3.93 17.79
C GLN A 145 -17.65 -3.39 16.45
N GLY A 146 -17.18 -3.94 15.32
CA GLY A 146 -17.61 -3.52 14.00
C GLY A 146 -16.75 -4.13 12.89
N ASP A 147 -17.33 -4.17 11.69
CA ASP A 147 -16.64 -4.63 10.50
C ASP A 147 -15.61 -3.59 10.03
N PRO A 148 -14.47 -4.03 9.47
CA PRO A 148 -13.47 -3.11 8.92
C PRO A 148 -14.06 -2.36 7.72
N GLN A 149 -13.95 -1.02 7.77
CA GLN A 149 -14.29 -0.14 6.64
C GLN A 149 -13.00 0.20 5.90
N PHE A 150 -12.86 -0.35 4.70
CA PHE A 150 -11.71 -0.09 3.84
C PHE A 150 -12.03 1.05 2.87
N GLU A 151 -11.13 2.03 2.77
CA GLU A 151 -11.24 3.10 1.80
C GLU A 151 -10.93 2.53 0.40
N SER A 152 -11.94 2.46 -0.47
CA SER A 152 -11.83 1.80 -1.77
C SER A 152 -10.67 2.35 -2.61
N GLY A 153 -10.47 3.68 -2.63
CA GLY A 153 -9.36 4.27 -3.39
C GLY A 153 -7.96 3.85 -2.90
N ILE A 154 -7.78 3.59 -1.61
CA ILE A 154 -6.52 3.05 -1.07
C ILE A 154 -6.39 1.57 -1.45
N GLN A 155 -7.49 0.82 -1.33
CA GLN A 155 -7.55 -0.59 -1.72
C GLN A 155 -7.18 -0.76 -3.21
N ASP A 156 -7.78 0.05 -4.08
CA ASP A 156 -7.57 0.05 -5.52
C ASP A 156 -6.12 0.44 -5.87
N SER A 157 -5.51 1.36 -5.12
CA SER A 157 -4.10 1.74 -5.29
C SER A 157 -3.13 0.62 -4.87
N ILE A 158 -3.46 -0.13 -3.82
CA ILE A 158 -2.65 -1.26 -3.33
C ILE A 158 -2.77 -2.45 -4.27
N ASP A 159 -3.99 -2.76 -4.72
CA ASP A 159 -4.28 -3.89 -5.61
C ASP A 159 -3.89 -3.58 -7.06
N GLY A 160 -3.89 -2.31 -7.45
CA GLY A 160 -3.54 -1.82 -8.79
C GLY A 160 -2.05 -1.71 -9.09
N GLY A 161 -1.18 -1.75 -8.07
CA GLY A 161 0.27 -1.61 -8.26
C GLY A 161 0.63 -0.25 -8.86
N GLY A 162 0.59 0.78 -8.01
CA GLY A 162 1.11 2.13 -8.22
C GLY A 162 1.46 2.56 -9.65
N GLU A 163 0.54 3.30 -10.28
CA GLU A 163 0.86 4.43 -11.12
C GLU A 163 -0.33 5.39 -11.06
N GLY A 164 -0.03 6.69 -11.01
CA GLY A 164 -1.02 7.74 -10.84
C GLY A 164 -1.89 7.96 -12.08
N ASP A 165 -2.93 8.75 -11.83
CA ASP A 165 -3.94 9.30 -12.74
C ASP A 165 -4.93 8.30 -13.35
N GLU A 166 -6.20 8.61 -13.06
CA GLU A 166 -7.37 7.75 -13.09
C GLU A 166 -8.05 7.66 -14.46
N ASP A 167 -7.45 8.07 -15.58
CA ASP A 167 -8.20 8.16 -16.85
C ASP A 167 -7.42 7.81 -18.15
N GLU A 168 -6.18 7.33 -18.09
CA GLU A 168 -5.45 6.90 -19.29
C GLU A 168 -4.94 5.46 -19.16
N ILE A 169 -5.42 4.57 -20.04
CA ILE A 169 -4.84 3.23 -20.23
C ILE A 169 -3.42 3.45 -20.76
N SER A 170 -2.39 3.05 -20.02
CA SER A 170 -1.01 3.20 -20.51
C SER A 170 -0.78 2.30 -21.73
N ASP A 171 0.13 2.71 -22.62
CA ASP A 171 0.54 1.90 -23.79
C ASP A 171 0.95 0.46 -23.38
N ALA A 172 1.50 0.29 -22.18
CA ALA A 172 1.89 -1.00 -21.64
C ALA A 172 0.70 -1.88 -21.20
N ASP A 173 -0.40 -1.27 -20.77
CA ASP A 173 -1.66 -1.98 -20.50
C ASP A 173 -2.36 -2.35 -21.81
N GLU A 174 -2.16 -1.58 -22.89
CA GLU A 174 -2.69 -1.91 -24.22
C GLU A 174 -1.99 -3.11 -24.85
N ASP A 175 -0.64 -3.14 -24.82
CA ASP A 175 0.17 -4.31 -25.21
C ASP A 175 -0.19 -5.58 -24.43
N LEU A 176 -0.52 -5.42 -23.13
CA LEU A 176 -0.92 -6.54 -22.29
C LEU A 176 -2.33 -7.02 -22.63
N LEU A 177 -3.23 -6.10 -22.96
CA LEU A 177 -4.60 -6.41 -23.35
C LEU A 177 -4.64 -7.23 -24.64
N GLU A 178 -3.81 -6.91 -25.62
CA GLU A 178 -3.67 -7.70 -26.86
C GLU A 178 -3.24 -9.15 -26.54
N LYS A 179 -2.25 -9.34 -25.67
CA LYS A 179 -1.81 -10.67 -25.23
C LYS A 179 -2.90 -11.42 -24.47
N CYS A 180 -3.69 -10.72 -23.67
CA CYS A 180 -4.84 -11.31 -22.98
C CYS A 180 -5.89 -11.79 -23.99
N LEU A 181 -6.18 -10.98 -25.01
CA LEU A 181 -7.12 -11.32 -26.07
C LEU A 181 -6.66 -12.54 -26.87
N GLU A 182 -5.39 -12.60 -27.26
CA GLU A 182 -4.80 -13.77 -27.93
C GLU A 182 -4.98 -15.05 -27.12
N VAL A 183 -4.70 -15.01 -25.81
CA VAL A 183 -4.86 -16.16 -24.92
C VAL A 183 -6.33 -16.58 -24.81
N VAL A 184 -7.26 -15.63 -24.69
CA VAL A 184 -8.70 -15.90 -24.62
C VAL A 184 -9.20 -16.57 -25.89
N LEU A 185 -8.75 -16.09 -27.07
CA LEU A 185 -9.12 -16.64 -28.37
C LEU A 185 -8.52 -18.03 -28.60
N GLN A 186 -7.25 -18.25 -28.25
CA GLN A 186 -6.59 -19.55 -28.37
C GLN A 186 -7.24 -20.62 -27.48
N GLU A 187 -7.57 -20.27 -26.25
CA GLU A 187 -8.10 -21.21 -25.26
C GLU A 187 -9.63 -21.31 -25.27
N LYS A 188 -10.31 -20.46 -26.05
CA LYS A 188 -11.77 -20.33 -26.12
C LYS A 188 -12.43 -20.21 -24.76
N LYS A 189 -11.75 -19.57 -23.81
CA LYS A 189 -12.21 -19.38 -22.44
C LYS A 189 -11.72 -18.05 -21.91
N ALA A 190 -12.62 -17.22 -21.39
CA ALA A 190 -12.27 -16.00 -20.68
C ALA A 190 -12.48 -16.19 -19.17
N SER A 191 -11.39 -16.18 -18.41
CA SER A 191 -11.44 -16.20 -16.94
C SER A 191 -10.16 -15.65 -16.33
N THR A 192 -10.27 -15.03 -15.16
CA THR A 192 -9.16 -14.47 -14.39
C THR A 192 -8.05 -15.50 -14.16
N SER A 193 -8.43 -16.71 -13.74
CA SER A 193 -7.49 -17.81 -13.48
C SER A 193 -6.70 -18.27 -14.72
N LEU A 194 -7.29 -18.15 -15.93
CA LEU A 194 -6.61 -18.51 -17.17
C LEU A 194 -5.47 -17.53 -17.45
N LEU A 195 -5.75 -16.23 -17.36
CA LEU A 195 -4.78 -15.17 -17.62
C LEU A 195 -3.64 -15.19 -16.59
N GLN A 196 -3.95 -15.44 -15.32
CA GLN A 196 -2.93 -15.65 -14.28
C GLN A 196 -1.95 -16.76 -14.67
N ARG A 197 -2.46 -17.92 -15.10
CA ARG A 197 -1.62 -19.08 -15.42
C ARG A 197 -0.84 -18.90 -16.73
N ARG A 198 -1.44 -18.31 -17.76
CA ARG A 198 -0.83 -18.20 -19.10
C ARG A 198 0.11 -17.01 -19.23
N LEU A 199 -0.20 -15.90 -18.58
CA LEU A 199 0.57 -14.65 -18.69
C LEU A 199 1.35 -14.33 -17.40
N ARG A 200 1.31 -15.23 -16.40
CA ARG A 200 1.97 -15.05 -15.09
C ARG A 200 1.54 -13.75 -14.39
N LEU A 201 0.28 -13.37 -14.58
CA LEU A 201 -0.29 -12.17 -13.98
C LEU A 201 -0.72 -12.43 -12.53
N GLY A 202 -0.61 -11.41 -11.69
CA GLY A 202 -1.27 -11.39 -10.38
C GLY A 202 -2.79 -11.40 -10.54
N TYR A 203 -3.51 -11.77 -9.46
CA TYR A 203 -4.97 -11.91 -9.51
C TYR A 203 -5.66 -10.64 -9.96
N THR A 204 -5.34 -9.50 -9.34
CA THR A 204 -5.98 -8.22 -9.61
C THR A 204 -5.72 -7.75 -11.04
N ARG A 205 -4.47 -7.87 -11.51
CA ARG A 205 -4.12 -7.49 -12.89
C ARG A 205 -4.88 -8.34 -13.91
N ALA A 206 -5.02 -9.63 -13.66
CA ALA A 206 -5.83 -10.51 -14.51
C ALA A 206 -7.33 -10.18 -14.44
N ALA A 207 -7.85 -9.72 -13.28
CA ALA A 207 -9.25 -9.34 -13.13
C ALA A 207 -9.54 -8.04 -13.90
N ARG A 208 -8.69 -7.03 -13.72
CA ARG A 208 -8.74 -5.77 -14.47
C ARG A 208 -8.71 -5.98 -15.97
N MET A 209 -7.83 -6.86 -16.48
CA MET A 209 -7.79 -7.17 -17.92
C MET A 209 -9.10 -7.83 -18.40
N ILE A 210 -9.70 -8.71 -17.60
CA ILE A 210 -10.99 -9.33 -17.90
C ILE A 210 -12.11 -8.27 -17.93
N ASP A 211 -12.12 -7.33 -17.00
CA ASP A 211 -13.12 -6.25 -16.95
C ASP A 211 -12.96 -5.28 -18.12
N ILE A 212 -11.73 -4.94 -18.52
CA ILE A 212 -11.46 -4.12 -19.71
C ILE A 212 -11.90 -4.85 -20.99
N LEU A 213 -11.65 -6.16 -21.10
CA LEU A 213 -12.12 -6.96 -22.24
C LEU A 213 -13.66 -6.99 -22.32
N GLU A 214 -14.34 -6.99 -21.18
CA GLU A 214 -15.81 -6.91 -21.10
C GLU A 214 -16.32 -5.52 -21.48
N GLN A 215 -15.72 -4.47 -20.92
CA GLN A 215 -16.07 -3.07 -21.24
C GLN A 215 -15.87 -2.72 -22.71
N ARG A 216 -14.79 -3.24 -23.32
CA ARG A 216 -14.50 -3.07 -24.76
C ARG A 216 -15.35 -4.01 -25.66
N GLY A 217 -16.19 -4.87 -25.09
CA GLY A 217 -17.10 -5.73 -25.82
C GLY A 217 -16.47 -6.96 -26.46
N PHE A 218 -15.26 -7.34 -26.07
CA PHE A 218 -14.60 -8.56 -26.57
C PHE A 218 -15.16 -9.83 -25.90
N ILE A 219 -15.65 -9.72 -24.67
CA ILE A 219 -16.27 -10.83 -23.93
C ILE A 219 -17.60 -10.38 -23.32
N GLY A 220 -18.53 -11.32 -23.19
CA GLY A 220 -19.83 -11.11 -22.57
C GLY A 220 -19.76 -11.07 -21.04
N PRO A 221 -20.86 -10.65 -20.39
CA PRO A 221 -20.95 -10.51 -18.95
C PRO A 221 -20.78 -11.85 -18.23
N GLY A 222 -20.24 -11.80 -17.01
CA GLY A 222 -20.07 -12.98 -16.16
C GLY A 222 -21.40 -13.57 -15.68
N ASP A 223 -21.75 -14.78 -16.10
CA ASP A 223 -22.89 -15.55 -15.58
C ASP A 223 -22.42 -16.63 -14.58
N GLY A 224 -21.90 -16.17 -13.43
CA GLY A 224 -21.49 -17.03 -12.31
C GLY A 224 -20.41 -18.06 -12.68
N ALA A 225 -20.73 -19.35 -12.54
CA ALA A 225 -19.76 -20.45 -12.77
C ALA A 225 -19.57 -20.82 -14.26
N LYS A 226 -20.32 -20.21 -15.18
CA LYS A 226 -20.19 -20.49 -16.61
C LYS A 226 -19.03 -19.72 -17.22
N PRO A 227 -18.34 -20.29 -18.23
CA PRO A 227 -17.37 -19.54 -19.02
C PRO A 227 -18.04 -18.31 -19.65
N ARG A 228 -17.39 -17.15 -19.55
CA ARG A 228 -17.84 -15.93 -20.25
C ARG A 228 -17.89 -16.18 -21.75
N GLU A 229 -18.94 -15.70 -22.40
CA GLU A 229 -19.10 -15.76 -23.84
C GLU A 229 -18.02 -14.89 -24.51
N ILE A 230 -17.41 -15.38 -25.59
CA ILE A 230 -16.43 -14.60 -26.37
C ILE A 230 -17.19 -14.01 -27.54
N LEU A 231 -17.18 -12.67 -27.65
CA LEU A 231 -18.01 -11.92 -28.60
C LEU A 231 -17.25 -11.53 -29.88
N VAL A 232 -15.96 -11.88 -29.96
CA VAL A 232 -15.12 -11.68 -31.14
C VAL A 232 -14.71 -13.01 -31.76
N ASP A 233 -14.91 -13.12 -33.07
CA ASP A 233 -14.34 -14.16 -33.91
C ASP A 233 -13.08 -13.62 -34.63
N LEU A 234 -12.06 -14.48 -34.76
CA LEU A 234 -10.81 -14.19 -35.49
C LEU A 234 -10.98 -13.92 -37.00
N SER A 235 -12.22 -13.81 -37.50
CA SER A 235 -12.52 -13.55 -38.92
C SER A 235 -12.67 -12.07 -39.28
N ASP A 236 -12.86 -11.17 -38.31
CA ASP A 236 -13.35 -9.81 -38.62
C ASP A 236 -12.29 -8.70 -38.39
N SER A 237 -11.01 -9.05 -38.26
CA SER A 237 -9.93 -8.07 -38.00
C SER A 237 -8.82 -8.01 -39.06
N TYR A 238 -9.08 -8.52 -40.26
CA TYR A 238 -8.21 -8.27 -41.43
C TYR A 238 -9.03 -7.76 -42.62
N GLU A 239 -9.57 -6.55 -42.51
CA GLU A 239 -9.76 -5.61 -43.64
C GLU A 239 -9.43 -4.18 -43.19
#